data_AF-A0A1G6NEH9-F1
#
_entry.id   AF-A0A1G6NEH9-F1
#
_cell.length_a   1.000
_cell.length_b   1.000
_cell.length_c   1.000
_cell.angle_alpha   90.00
_cell.angle_beta   90.00
_cell.angle_gamma   90.00
#
_symmetry.space_group_name_H-M   'P 1'
#
loop_
_entity.id
_entity.type
_entity.pdbx_description
1 polymer ?
#
loop_
_entity_poly.entity_id
_entity_poly.type
_entity_poly.pdbx_seq_one_letter_code
_entity_poly.pdbx_strand_id
1 'polypeptide(L)'
;MLPVKKILISCLLFFIINLAEAKEFRSIAAYLEVFPKAIPNGKDGNWLKSDRLKNTTAWKNANKFNIRLENGFQEYADIAERSAFYHWFQHQTDSLGFETKWSYAATITTRKLEKLLTQPAKLSGITNPEICAFVTEGSRVIFDDIWKSLRLLYTSKPLTGKAAETWDADLLLQEQKIIEPYYQELSAATIKKLEKLLRKENFFSRLMPGYEFEGNLLNLRDRWYYGMKMMHYPNPKFP
;
A
#
# COMPACT_ATOMS: atom_id res chain seq x y z
N MET A 1 46.32 42.84 24.18
CA MET A 1 46.13 42.53 25.61
C MET A 1 44.75 43.01 26.04
N LEU A 2 43.96 42.08 26.64
CA LEU A 2 42.69 42.22 27.38
C LEU A 2 41.41 42.68 26.61
N PRO A 3 40.22 42.15 26.96
CA PRO A 3 39.92 40.76 27.36
C PRO A 3 38.68 40.15 26.67
N VAL A 4 38.77 38.85 26.46
CA VAL A 4 37.67 37.92 26.21
C VAL A 4 36.86 37.74 27.50
N LYS A 5 35.52 37.88 27.43
CA LYS A 5 34.55 37.09 28.22
C LYS A 5 33.11 37.45 27.85
N LYS A 6 32.26 36.40 27.85
CA LYS A 6 30.79 36.34 27.76
C LYS A 6 30.27 36.15 26.32
N ILE A 7 29.43 35.19 25.97
CA ILE A 7 28.63 34.18 26.68
C ILE A 7 28.35 33.04 25.69
N LEU A 8 28.42 31.80 26.19
CA LEU A 8 27.94 30.57 25.56
C LEU A 8 26.41 30.50 25.74
N ILE A 9 25.61 30.31 24.68
CA ILE A 9 24.24 29.73 24.66
C ILE A 9 23.96 29.42 23.18
N SER A 10 24.15 28.17 22.75
CA SER A 10 23.10 27.18 22.53
C SER A 10 22.08 27.56 21.44
N CYS A 11 22.32 27.05 20.23
CA CYS A 11 21.27 26.68 19.29
C CYS A 11 21.61 25.29 18.74
N LEU A 12 21.72 24.31 19.64
CA LEU A 12 21.51 22.91 19.27
C LEU A 12 20.00 22.76 19.09
N LEU A 13 19.48 23.28 17.97
CA LEU A 13 18.15 22.93 17.50
C LEU A 13 18.21 21.46 17.14
N PHE A 14 17.81 20.66 18.13
CA PHE A 14 17.32 19.32 17.98
C PHE A 14 16.38 19.29 16.76
N PHE A 15 16.93 18.98 15.58
CA PHE A 15 16.21 18.16 14.62
C PHE A 15 16.12 16.77 15.26
N ILE A 16 15.25 16.63 16.27
CA ILE A 16 14.50 15.40 16.42
C ILE A 16 13.65 15.37 15.16
N ILE A 17 14.22 14.85 14.09
CA ILE A 17 13.42 14.24 13.05
C ILE A 17 12.63 13.22 13.84
N ASN A 18 11.35 13.49 14.07
CA ASN A 18 10.41 12.44 14.40
C ASN A 18 10.46 11.52 13.19
N LEU A 19 11.42 10.59 13.20
CA LEU A 19 11.26 9.29 12.58
C LEU A 19 10.06 8.72 13.30
N ALA A 20 8.87 9.09 12.84
CA ALA A 20 7.69 8.31 13.05
C ALA A 20 8.00 6.98 12.36
N GLU A 21 8.72 6.12 13.08
CA GLU A 21 8.68 4.69 12.86
C GLU A 21 7.19 4.33 12.78
N ALA A 22 6.84 3.49 11.80
CA ALA A 22 5.51 2.98 11.55
C ALA A 22 4.67 2.90 12.83
N LYS A 23 3.43 3.41 12.81
CA LYS A 23 2.59 3.47 14.03
C LYS A 23 1.94 2.15 14.42
N GLU A 24 2.46 1.06 13.84
CA GLU A 24 2.31 -0.30 14.32
C GLU A 24 3.23 -0.56 15.52
N PHE A 25 2.62 -0.64 16.70
CA PHE A 25 3.34 -1.04 17.90
C PHE A 25 3.45 -2.56 17.99
N ARG A 26 4.64 -3.05 18.33
CA ARG A 26 4.88 -4.50 18.53
C ARG A 26 4.06 -5.11 19.68
N SER A 27 3.70 -4.30 20.68
CA SER A 27 2.99 -4.75 21.89
C SER A 27 2.33 -3.59 22.64
N ILE A 28 1.42 -3.91 23.57
CA ILE A 28 0.83 -2.94 24.51
C ILE A 28 1.91 -2.23 25.31
N ALA A 29 2.95 -2.95 25.76
CA ALA A 29 4.04 -2.36 26.53
C ALA A 29 4.77 -1.26 25.74
N ALA A 30 5.08 -1.51 24.45
CA ALA A 30 5.70 -0.50 23.58
C ALA A 30 4.78 0.71 23.35
N TYR A 31 3.47 0.49 23.21
CA TYR A 31 2.51 1.59 23.09
C TYR A 31 2.45 2.44 24.37
N LEU A 32 2.38 1.81 25.54
CA LEU A 32 2.31 2.51 26.83
C LEU A 32 3.62 3.17 27.24
N GLU A 33 4.75 2.80 26.65
CA GLU A 33 6.01 3.52 26.80
C GLU A 33 5.91 4.94 26.21
N VAL A 34 5.23 5.08 25.07
CA VAL A 34 5.01 6.37 24.39
C VAL A 34 3.77 7.08 24.93
N PHE A 35 2.71 6.33 25.27
CA PHE A 35 1.43 6.85 25.76
C PHE A 35 1.01 6.24 27.10
N PRO A 36 1.66 6.58 28.23
CA PRO A 36 1.51 5.86 29.51
C PRO A 36 0.11 5.80 30.12
N LYS A 37 -0.78 6.72 29.73
CA LYS A 37 -2.15 6.84 30.25
C LYS A 37 -3.23 6.56 29.19
N ALA A 38 -2.83 6.20 27.97
CA ALA A 38 -3.75 5.97 26.88
C ALA A 38 -4.29 4.53 26.90
N ILE A 39 -5.43 4.34 26.24
CA ILE A 39 -6.02 3.02 26.01
C ILE A 39 -5.75 2.67 24.55
N PRO A 40 -5.04 1.56 24.24
CA PRO A 40 -4.71 1.17 22.86
C PRO A 40 -5.97 0.65 22.15
N ASN A 41 -6.82 1.57 21.71
CA ASN A 41 -8.10 1.30 21.05
C ASN A 41 -8.19 1.89 19.62
N GLY A 42 -7.08 2.44 19.13
CA GLY A 42 -6.90 3.02 17.81
C GLY A 42 -7.66 4.30 17.51
N LYS A 43 -8.30 4.94 18.49
CA LYS A 43 -8.95 6.24 18.27
C LYS A 43 -7.97 7.39 18.04
N ASP A 44 -6.70 7.15 18.26
CA ASP A 44 -5.56 8.04 18.08
C ASP A 44 -4.76 7.76 16.79
N GLY A 45 -5.25 6.85 15.93
CA GLY A 45 -4.57 6.47 14.69
C GLY A 45 -3.50 5.37 14.85
N ASN A 46 -3.21 4.93 16.07
CA ASN A 46 -2.20 3.92 16.36
C ASN A 46 -2.82 2.52 16.47
N TRP A 47 -2.04 1.46 16.23
CA TRP A 47 -2.50 0.08 16.42
C TRP A 47 -1.38 -0.83 16.88
N LEU A 48 -1.71 -1.99 17.45
CA LEU A 48 -0.74 -3.04 17.68
C LEU A 48 -0.63 -3.94 16.45
N LYS A 49 0.53 -4.56 16.21
CA LYS A 49 0.70 -5.57 15.16
C LYS A 49 -0.36 -6.68 15.23
N SER A 50 -0.71 -7.11 16.44
CA SER A 50 -1.79 -8.07 16.66
C SER A 50 -3.16 -7.57 16.22
N ASP A 51 -3.43 -6.26 16.30
CA ASP A 51 -4.69 -5.67 15.89
C ASP A 51 -4.89 -5.78 14.39
N ARG A 52 -3.85 -5.46 13.61
CA ARG A 52 -3.86 -5.62 12.15
C ARG A 52 -4.01 -7.08 11.75
N LEU A 53 -3.19 -7.96 12.32
CA LEU A 53 -3.20 -9.39 11.98
C LEU A 53 -4.53 -10.07 12.33
N LYS A 54 -5.20 -9.63 13.41
CA LYS A 54 -6.50 -10.18 13.85
C LYS A 54 -7.70 -9.35 13.39
N ASN A 55 -7.48 -8.27 12.63
CA ASN A 55 -8.51 -7.33 12.16
C ASN A 55 -9.44 -6.83 13.30
N THR A 56 -8.85 -6.41 14.42
CA THR A 56 -9.59 -6.00 15.63
C THR A 56 -10.29 -4.65 15.44
N THR A 57 -11.13 -4.27 16.41
CA THR A 57 -11.75 -2.94 16.46
C THR A 57 -10.72 -1.82 16.56
N ALA A 58 -9.58 -2.04 17.23
CA ALA A 58 -8.53 -1.02 17.34
C ALA A 58 -7.92 -0.72 15.96
N TRP A 59 -7.60 -1.75 15.16
CA TRP A 59 -7.15 -1.58 13.77
C TRP A 59 -8.16 -0.81 12.92
N LYS A 60 -9.45 -1.18 13.02
CA LYS A 60 -10.53 -0.48 12.30
C LYS A 60 -10.65 0.98 12.72
N ASN A 61 -10.51 1.29 14.01
CA ASN A 61 -10.56 2.68 14.50
C ASN A 61 -9.36 3.48 14.02
N ALA A 62 -8.16 2.89 14.05
CA ALA A 62 -6.94 3.53 13.57
C ALA A 62 -7.06 3.90 12.10
N ASN A 63 -7.52 2.97 11.26
CA ASN A 63 -7.73 3.25 9.85
C ASN A 63 -8.81 4.33 9.60
N LYS A 64 -9.91 4.33 10.37
CA LYS A 64 -10.95 5.39 10.30
C LYS A 64 -10.40 6.76 10.67
N PHE A 65 -9.45 6.81 11.60
CA PHE A 65 -8.75 8.04 11.97
C PHE A 65 -7.79 8.46 10.85
N ASN A 66 -6.90 7.57 10.43
CA ASN A 66 -5.81 7.86 9.49
C ASN A 66 -6.33 8.27 8.11
N ILE A 67 -7.35 7.61 7.56
CA ILE A 67 -7.90 7.94 6.22
C ILE A 67 -8.42 9.38 6.12
N ARG A 68 -8.76 10.02 7.25
CA ARG A 68 -9.21 11.42 7.29
C ARG A 68 -8.06 12.42 7.26
N LEU A 69 -6.84 11.98 7.51
CA LEU A 69 -5.66 12.83 7.52
C LEU A 69 -5.10 13.03 6.11
N GLU A 70 -4.54 14.22 5.87
CA GLU A 70 -3.96 14.54 4.58
C GLU A 70 -2.80 13.59 4.22
N ASN A 71 -1.91 13.37 5.19
CA ASN A 71 -0.72 12.52 5.06
C ASN A 71 -0.85 11.18 5.79
N GLY A 72 -2.08 10.68 5.98
CA GLY A 72 -2.32 9.43 6.72
C GLY A 72 -1.69 8.19 6.07
N PHE A 73 -1.26 8.27 4.81
CA PHE A 73 -0.49 7.21 4.16
C PHE A 73 0.85 6.93 4.86
N GLN A 74 1.44 7.93 5.53
CA GLN A 74 2.73 7.81 6.22
C GLN A 74 2.68 6.84 7.40
N GLU A 75 1.49 6.53 7.91
CA GLU A 75 1.33 5.62 9.03
C GLU A 75 1.61 4.16 8.63
N TYR A 76 1.52 3.82 7.34
CA TYR A 76 1.67 2.45 6.81
C TYR A 76 3.04 2.25 6.16
N ALA A 77 3.95 1.60 6.89
CA ALA A 77 5.36 1.57 6.53
C ALA A 77 5.71 0.57 5.45
N ASP A 78 5.07 -0.60 5.45
CA ASP A 78 5.39 -1.68 4.52
C ASP A 78 4.19 -2.18 3.72
N ILE A 79 4.47 -3.04 2.74
CA ILE A 79 3.45 -3.60 1.87
C ILE A 79 2.42 -4.43 2.63
N ALA A 80 2.78 -5.06 3.75
CA ALA A 80 1.86 -5.88 4.54
C ALA A 80 0.84 -5.00 5.28
N GLU A 81 1.26 -3.84 5.77
CA GLU A 81 0.41 -2.82 6.36
C GLU A 81 -0.52 -2.17 5.31
N ARG A 82 0.02 -1.74 4.16
CA ARG A 82 -0.77 -1.17 3.04
C ARG A 82 -1.80 -2.17 2.50
N SER A 83 -1.39 -3.43 2.37
CA SER A 83 -2.25 -4.53 1.96
C SER A 83 -3.41 -4.77 2.95
N ALA A 84 -3.12 -4.73 4.25
CA ALA A 84 -4.15 -4.82 5.27
C ALA A 84 -5.09 -3.60 5.27
N PHE A 85 -4.56 -2.41 4.97
CA PHE A 85 -5.35 -1.20 4.80
C PHE A 85 -6.32 -1.34 3.63
N TYR A 86 -5.85 -1.75 2.44
CA TYR A 86 -6.73 -1.96 1.28
C TYR A 86 -7.86 -2.94 1.59
N HIS A 87 -7.55 -4.02 2.33
CA HIS A 87 -8.54 -4.98 2.75
C HIS A 87 -9.59 -4.34 3.66
N TRP A 88 -9.16 -3.61 4.68
CA TRP A 88 -10.06 -2.88 5.56
C TRP A 88 -10.89 -1.84 4.79
N PHE A 89 -10.25 -1.09 3.91
CA PHE A 89 -10.86 0.00 3.16
C PHE A 89 -11.99 -0.52 2.29
N GLN A 90 -11.76 -1.61 1.55
CA GLN A 90 -12.80 -2.26 0.75
C GLN A 90 -14.00 -2.66 1.62
N HIS A 91 -13.78 -3.40 2.71
CA HIS A 91 -14.88 -3.80 3.62
C HIS A 91 -15.63 -2.58 4.17
N GLN A 92 -14.90 -1.52 4.47
CA GLN A 92 -15.47 -0.30 5.02
C GLN A 92 -16.30 0.45 3.97
N THR A 93 -15.83 0.58 2.73
CA THR A 93 -16.59 1.21 1.64
C THR A 93 -17.79 0.37 1.23
N ASP A 94 -17.67 -0.96 1.20
CA ASP A 94 -18.80 -1.86 0.95
C ASP A 94 -19.90 -1.67 2.00
N SER A 95 -19.52 -1.57 3.28
CA SER A 95 -20.47 -1.32 4.37
C SER A 95 -21.16 0.04 4.29
N LEU A 96 -20.61 0.98 3.52
CA LEU A 96 -21.17 2.30 3.26
C LEU A 96 -21.98 2.34 1.94
N GLY A 97 -22.07 1.22 1.21
CA GLY A 97 -22.85 1.09 -0.02
C GLY A 97 -22.10 1.46 -1.30
N PHE A 98 -20.78 1.56 -1.27
CA PHE A 98 -19.96 1.75 -2.47
C PHE A 98 -19.86 0.42 -3.23
N GLU A 99 -19.75 0.50 -4.56
CA GLU A 99 -19.53 -0.66 -5.43
C GLU A 99 -18.18 -0.62 -6.16
N THR A 100 -17.28 0.27 -5.73
CA THR A 100 -15.88 0.33 -6.19
C THR A 100 -15.12 -0.91 -5.75
N LYS A 101 -14.20 -1.39 -6.58
CA LYS A 101 -13.49 -2.66 -6.45
C LYS A 101 -11.97 -2.52 -6.54
N TRP A 102 -11.44 -1.32 -6.73
CA TRP A 102 -10.00 -1.10 -6.81
C TRP A 102 -9.26 -1.60 -5.57
N SER A 103 -9.76 -1.30 -4.36
CA SER A 103 -9.10 -1.74 -3.12
C SER A 103 -9.14 -3.26 -2.91
N TYR A 104 -10.16 -3.94 -3.41
CA TYR A 104 -10.23 -5.40 -3.47
C TYR A 104 -9.09 -5.96 -4.34
N ALA A 105 -8.95 -5.46 -5.57
CA ALA A 105 -7.89 -5.88 -6.47
C ALA A 105 -6.50 -5.56 -5.91
N ALA A 106 -6.32 -4.35 -5.35
CA ALA A 106 -5.09 -3.93 -4.70
C ALA A 106 -4.69 -4.87 -3.56
N THR A 107 -5.63 -5.23 -2.68
CA THR A 107 -5.41 -6.21 -1.60
C THR A 107 -4.85 -7.53 -2.12
N ILE A 108 -5.47 -8.07 -3.17
CA ILE A 108 -5.04 -9.36 -3.74
C ILE A 108 -3.65 -9.23 -4.35
N THR A 109 -3.40 -8.14 -5.08
CA THR A 109 -2.10 -7.88 -5.72
C THR A 109 -0.99 -7.71 -4.69
N THR A 110 -1.16 -6.84 -3.69
CA THR A 110 -0.14 -6.59 -2.66
C THR A 110 0.16 -7.84 -1.83
N ARG A 111 -0.85 -8.65 -1.47
CA ARG A 111 -0.62 -9.94 -0.79
C ARG A 111 0.23 -10.91 -1.60
N LYS A 112 0.14 -10.90 -2.94
CA LYS A 112 1.02 -11.70 -3.80
C LYS A 112 2.43 -11.15 -3.81
N LEU A 113 2.56 -9.84 -3.98
CA LEU A 113 3.86 -9.19 -4.05
C LEU A 113 4.63 -9.30 -2.72
N GLU A 114 3.94 -9.22 -1.58
CA GLU A 114 4.51 -9.47 -0.25
C GLU A 114 5.22 -10.83 -0.18
N LYS A 115 4.66 -11.88 -0.79
CA LYS A 115 5.29 -13.21 -0.82
C LYS A 115 6.65 -13.21 -1.51
N LEU A 116 6.85 -12.33 -2.49
CA LEU A 116 8.12 -12.18 -3.21
C LEU A 116 9.22 -11.55 -2.35
N LEU A 117 8.88 -10.93 -1.21
CA LEU A 117 9.84 -10.34 -0.27
C LEU A 117 10.32 -11.32 0.80
N THR A 118 9.68 -12.48 0.91
CA THR A 118 9.97 -13.48 1.95
C THR A 118 11.30 -14.20 1.70
N GLN A 119 11.95 -14.70 2.77
CA GLN A 119 13.19 -15.47 2.65
C GLN A 119 13.03 -16.73 1.77
N PRO A 120 11.94 -17.52 1.87
CA PRO A 120 11.71 -18.64 0.95
C PRO A 120 11.65 -18.22 -0.53
N ALA A 121 11.06 -17.07 -0.87
CA ALA A 121 11.05 -16.58 -2.25
C ALA A 121 12.45 -16.22 -2.75
N LYS A 122 13.28 -15.63 -1.87
CA LYS A 122 14.69 -15.31 -2.19
C LYS A 122 15.53 -16.58 -2.39
N LEU A 123 15.39 -17.55 -1.50
CA LEU A 123 16.14 -18.82 -1.58
C LEU A 123 15.73 -19.69 -2.78
N SER A 124 14.47 -19.63 -3.20
CA SER A 124 13.97 -20.37 -4.37
C SER A 124 14.33 -19.72 -5.72
N GLY A 125 14.92 -18.52 -5.72
CA GLY A 125 15.28 -17.78 -6.93
C GLY A 125 14.08 -17.22 -7.71
N ILE A 126 12.87 -17.27 -7.13
CA ILE A 126 11.64 -16.75 -7.75
C ILE A 126 11.61 -15.22 -7.76
N THR A 127 12.28 -14.60 -6.79
CA THR A 127 12.52 -13.15 -6.74
C THR A 127 14.00 -12.84 -7.02
N ASN A 128 14.34 -11.57 -7.17
CA ASN A 128 15.70 -11.05 -7.22
C ASN A 128 15.74 -9.66 -6.56
N PRO A 129 16.92 -9.03 -6.38
CA PRO A 129 17.01 -7.71 -5.76
C PRO A 129 16.18 -6.63 -6.48
N GLU A 130 16.15 -6.63 -7.82
CA GLU A 130 15.34 -5.69 -8.62
C GLU A 130 13.84 -5.84 -8.33
N ILE A 131 13.31 -7.07 -8.28
CA ILE A 131 11.91 -7.35 -7.93
C ILE A 131 11.62 -6.91 -6.49
N CYS A 132 12.54 -7.16 -5.55
CA CYS A 132 12.35 -6.74 -4.16
C CYS A 132 12.26 -5.21 -4.06
N ALA A 133 13.15 -4.50 -4.76
CA ALA A 133 13.15 -3.04 -4.81
C ALA A 133 11.88 -2.51 -5.49
N PHE A 134 11.53 -3.04 -6.67
CA PHE A 134 10.33 -2.70 -7.40
C PHE A 134 9.06 -2.88 -6.57
N VAL A 135 8.91 -4.01 -5.88
CA VAL A 135 7.74 -4.28 -5.03
C VAL A 135 7.69 -3.31 -3.84
N THR A 136 8.83 -3.12 -3.17
CA THR A 136 8.89 -2.29 -1.96
C THR A 136 8.58 -0.84 -2.30
N GLU A 137 9.30 -0.29 -3.26
CA GLU A 137 9.19 1.12 -3.64
C GLU A 137 7.92 1.38 -4.44
N GLY A 138 7.59 0.51 -5.38
CA GLY A 138 6.36 0.60 -6.17
C GLY A 138 5.10 0.61 -5.29
N SER A 139 5.03 -0.27 -4.30
CA SER A 139 3.90 -0.28 -3.35
C SER A 139 3.79 1.01 -2.52
N ARG A 140 4.93 1.65 -2.22
CA ARG A 140 4.99 2.90 -1.48
C ARG A 140 4.49 4.05 -2.33
N VAL A 141 5.09 4.27 -3.50
CA VAL A 141 4.75 5.41 -4.36
C VAL A 141 3.31 5.37 -4.86
N ILE A 142 2.80 4.18 -5.18
CA ILE A 142 1.40 4.01 -5.54
C ILE A 142 0.52 4.46 -4.36
N PHE A 143 0.75 3.90 -3.18
CA PHE A 143 -0.08 4.16 -2.00
C PHE A 143 -0.08 5.63 -1.60
N ASP A 144 1.10 6.26 -1.59
CA ASP A 144 1.29 7.67 -1.28
C ASP A 144 0.52 8.56 -2.28
N ASP A 145 0.61 8.27 -3.58
CA ASP A 145 -0.03 9.05 -4.64
C ASP A 145 -1.58 8.95 -4.61
N ILE A 146 -2.11 7.72 -4.49
CA ILE A 146 -3.55 7.51 -4.55
C ILE A 146 -4.28 7.88 -3.25
N TRP A 147 -3.56 8.16 -2.15
CA TRP A 147 -4.14 8.36 -0.83
C TRP A 147 -5.23 9.44 -0.83
N LYS A 148 -4.99 10.54 -1.56
CA LYS A 148 -5.96 11.62 -1.73
C LYS A 148 -7.26 11.11 -2.35
N SER A 149 -7.17 10.27 -3.38
CA SER A 149 -8.34 9.69 -4.05
C SER A 149 -9.11 8.76 -3.12
N LEU A 150 -8.42 7.93 -2.34
CA LEU A 150 -9.05 7.05 -1.33
C LEU A 150 -9.75 7.85 -0.23
N ARG A 151 -9.12 8.92 0.27
CA ARG A 151 -9.72 9.83 1.26
C ARG A 151 -10.98 10.51 0.73
N LEU A 152 -10.93 11.00 -0.51
CA LEU A 152 -12.07 11.65 -1.15
C LEU A 152 -13.23 10.66 -1.34
N LEU A 153 -12.95 9.44 -1.80
CA LEU A 153 -13.96 8.39 -1.92
C LEU A 153 -14.59 8.07 -0.55
N TYR A 154 -13.78 7.89 0.48
CA TYR A 154 -14.26 7.55 1.83
C TYR A 154 -15.18 8.62 2.45
N THR A 155 -15.01 9.88 2.04
CA THR A 155 -15.79 11.02 2.55
C THR A 155 -16.92 11.45 1.62
N SER A 156 -17.02 10.87 0.42
CA SER A 156 -18.06 11.18 -0.55
C SER A 156 -19.35 10.39 -0.31
N LYS A 157 -20.36 10.70 -1.12
CA LYS A 157 -21.51 9.80 -1.27
C LYS A 157 -21.07 8.50 -1.95
N PRO A 158 -21.75 7.37 -1.69
CA PRO A 158 -21.45 6.10 -2.34
C PRO A 158 -21.49 6.19 -3.86
N LEU A 159 -20.46 5.66 -4.52
CA LEU A 159 -20.43 5.47 -5.96
C LEU A 159 -20.91 4.06 -6.29
N THR A 160 -21.83 3.95 -7.24
CA THR A 160 -22.43 2.67 -7.68
C THR A 160 -22.47 2.55 -9.19
N GLY A 161 -22.69 1.34 -9.69
CA GLY A 161 -22.84 1.02 -11.10
C GLY A 161 -21.69 1.57 -11.94
N LYS A 162 -22.04 2.29 -13.01
CA LYS A 162 -21.05 2.83 -13.95
C LYS A 162 -20.14 3.89 -13.34
N ALA A 163 -20.63 4.67 -12.37
CA ALA A 163 -19.81 5.67 -11.71
C ALA A 163 -18.68 5.04 -10.87
N ALA A 164 -18.96 3.92 -10.20
CA ALA A 164 -17.94 3.15 -9.49
C ALA A 164 -16.90 2.55 -10.46
N GLU A 165 -17.36 1.95 -11.56
CA GLU A 165 -16.47 1.40 -12.58
C GLU A 165 -15.56 2.46 -13.21
N THR A 166 -16.10 3.63 -13.55
CA THR A 166 -15.31 4.75 -14.09
C THR A 166 -14.28 5.24 -13.07
N TRP A 167 -14.67 5.37 -11.80
CA TRP A 167 -13.75 5.78 -10.75
C TRP A 167 -12.57 4.78 -10.58
N ASP A 168 -12.86 3.48 -10.58
CA ASP A 168 -11.84 2.44 -10.50
C ASP A 168 -10.92 2.44 -11.73
N ALA A 169 -11.50 2.61 -12.92
CA ALA A 169 -10.79 2.71 -14.19
C ALA A 169 -9.80 3.89 -14.23
N ASP A 170 -10.25 5.06 -13.78
CA ASP A 170 -9.46 6.29 -13.76
C ASP A 170 -8.35 6.20 -12.72
N LEU A 171 -8.67 5.71 -11.51
CA LEU A 171 -7.67 5.52 -10.46
C LEU A 171 -6.60 4.50 -10.88
N LEU A 172 -7.02 3.38 -11.49
CA LEU A 172 -6.07 2.40 -12.02
C LEU A 172 -5.18 3.00 -13.11
N LEU A 173 -5.72 3.81 -14.02
CA LEU A 173 -4.93 4.47 -15.05
C LEU A 173 -3.91 5.43 -14.43
N GLN A 174 -4.29 6.19 -13.40
CA GLN A 174 -3.38 7.04 -12.63
C GLN A 174 -2.26 6.20 -12.01
N GLU A 175 -2.60 5.15 -11.24
CA GLU A 175 -1.64 4.21 -10.65
C GLU A 175 -0.66 3.65 -11.68
N GLN A 176 -1.17 3.21 -12.84
CA GLN A 176 -0.34 2.61 -13.88
C GLN A 176 0.65 3.60 -14.49
N LYS A 177 0.33 4.90 -14.52
CA LYS A 177 1.26 5.97 -14.94
C LYS A 177 2.34 6.23 -13.89
N ILE A 178 1.99 6.16 -12.60
CA ILE A 178 2.93 6.36 -11.49
C ILE A 178 3.99 5.26 -11.47
N ILE A 179 3.58 4.00 -11.67
CA ILE A 179 4.50 2.85 -11.62
C ILE A 179 5.25 2.62 -12.95
N GLU A 180 4.87 3.28 -14.04
CA GLU A 180 5.48 3.10 -15.37
C GLU A 180 7.01 3.28 -15.36
N PRO A 181 7.59 4.36 -14.78
CA PRO A 181 9.05 4.52 -14.75
C PRO A 181 9.75 3.36 -14.06
N TYR A 182 9.16 2.84 -12.98
CA TYR A 182 9.70 1.71 -12.23
C TYR A 182 9.71 0.42 -13.03
N TYR A 183 8.78 0.23 -13.97
CA TYR A 183 8.84 -0.89 -14.91
C TYR A 183 9.96 -0.70 -15.93
N GLN A 184 10.15 0.51 -16.45
CA GLN A 184 11.15 0.81 -17.47
C GLN A 184 12.59 0.72 -16.96
N GLU A 185 12.81 0.88 -15.65
CA GLU A 185 14.12 0.72 -15.02
C GLU A 185 14.54 -0.74 -14.82
N LEU A 186 13.62 -1.71 -14.94
CA LEU A 186 13.92 -3.12 -14.72
C LEU A 186 14.72 -3.70 -15.88
N SER A 187 15.65 -4.60 -15.57
CA SER A 187 16.35 -5.35 -16.60
C SER A 187 15.37 -6.26 -17.37
N ALA A 188 15.68 -6.52 -18.65
CA ALA A 188 14.89 -7.45 -19.46
C ALA A 188 14.75 -8.84 -18.81
N ALA A 189 15.77 -9.30 -18.09
CA ALA A 189 15.74 -10.54 -17.32
C ALA A 189 14.71 -10.48 -16.17
N THR A 190 14.64 -9.37 -15.45
CA THR A 190 13.65 -9.14 -14.40
C THR A 190 12.23 -9.04 -14.97
N ILE A 191 12.02 -8.29 -16.06
CA ILE A 191 10.72 -8.22 -16.74
C ILE A 191 10.23 -9.61 -17.12
N LYS A 192 11.08 -10.42 -17.78
CA LYS A 192 10.74 -11.80 -18.13
C LYS A 192 10.37 -12.65 -16.92
N LYS A 193 11.06 -12.45 -15.78
CA LYS A 193 10.75 -13.16 -14.53
C LYS A 193 9.40 -12.75 -13.96
N LEU A 194 9.08 -11.44 -13.94
CA LEU A 194 7.77 -10.93 -13.52
C LEU A 194 6.65 -11.42 -14.42
N GLU A 195 6.85 -11.42 -15.74
CA GLU A 195 5.86 -11.94 -16.69
C GLU A 195 5.53 -13.42 -16.42
N LYS A 196 6.55 -14.27 -16.21
CA LYS A 196 6.33 -15.68 -15.86
C LYS A 196 5.53 -15.86 -14.57
N LEU A 197 5.75 -14.98 -13.59
CA LEU A 197 4.99 -14.98 -12.34
C LEU A 197 3.53 -14.60 -12.58
N LEU A 198 3.29 -13.53 -13.34
CA LEU A 198 1.95 -13.01 -13.63
C LEU A 198 1.15 -13.90 -14.59
N ARG A 199 1.81 -14.57 -15.53
CA ARG A 199 1.24 -15.57 -16.46
C ARG A 199 1.05 -16.95 -15.84
N LYS A 200 1.41 -17.13 -14.56
CA LYS A 200 1.31 -18.42 -13.84
C LYS A 200 2.07 -19.58 -14.51
N GLU A 201 3.21 -19.28 -15.13
CA GLU A 201 3.98 -20.29 -15.87
C GLU A 201 4.75 -21.25 -14.96
N ASN A 202 5.00 -20.88 -13.70
CA ASN A 202 5.76 -21.69 -12.74
C ASN A 202 4.83 -22.31 -11.68
N PHE A 203 5.25 -23.43 -11.09
CA PHE A 203 4.46 -24.15 -10.06
C PHE A 203 3.97 -23.22 -8.94
N PHE A 204 4.86 -22.38 -8.41
CA PHE A 204 4.51 -21.43 -7.34
C PHE A 204 3.50 -20.38 -7.77
N SER A 205 3.56 -19.89 -9.02
CA SER A 205 2.63 -18.86 -9.49
C SER A 205 1.23 -19.41 -9.79
N ARG A 206 1.11 -20.69 -10.15
CA ARG A 206 -0.19 -21.36 -10.28
C ARG A 206 -0.97 -21.45 -8.96
N LEU A 207 -0.26 -21.54 -7.84
CA LEU A 207 -0.86 -21.56 -6.50
C LEU A 207 -1.29 -20.16 -6.01
N MET A 208 -0.96 -19.10 -6.74
CA MET A 208 -1.40 -17.75 -6.38
C MET A 208 -2.81 -17.47 -6.93
N PRO A 209 -3.72 -16.86 -6.13
CA PRO A 209 -5.08 -16.54 -6.56
C PRO A 209 -5.11 -15.48 -7.68
N GLY A 210 -6.27 -15.23 -8.29
CA GLY A 210 -6.46 -14.20 -9.32
C GLY A 210 -6.15 -14.66 -10.75
N TYR A 211 -6.18 -13.72 -11.70
CA TYR A 211 -6.08 -14.02 -13.13
C TYR A 211 -4.64 -14.12 -13.64
N GLU A 212 -4.48 -14.81 -14.77
CA GLU A 212 -3.28 -14.78 -15.59
C GLU A 212 -3.20 -13.45 -16.35
N PHE A 213 -1.99 -12.90 -16.42
CA PHE A 213 -1.68 -11.72 -17.21
C PHE A 213 -1.58 -12.07 -18.70
N GLU A 214 -2.14 -11.19 -19.53
CA GLU A 214 -2.13 -11.28 -20.99
C GLU A 214 -1.55 -9.97 -21.54
N GLY A 215 -0.84 -10.01 -22.67
CA GLY A 215 -0.19 -8.83 -23.26
C GLY A 215 1.28 -8.66 -22.85
N ASN A 216 1.80 -7.44 -22.89
CA ASN A 216 3.19 -7.08 -22.59
C ASN A 216 3.26 -6.30 -21.27
N LEU A 217 4.08 -6.72 -20.33
CA LEU A 217 4.18 -6.05 -19.02
C LEU A 217 4.67 -4.60 -19.11
N LEU A 218 5.46 -4.26 -20.13
CA LEU A 218 5.90 -2.89 -20.40
C LEU A 218 4.83 -2.04 -21.12
N ASN A 219 3.70 -2.64 -21.49
CA ASN A 219 2.59 -1.92 -22.07
C ASN A 219 1.59 -1.52 -20.98
N LEU A 220 1.45 -0.22 -20.76
CA LEU A 220 0.53 0.34 -19.76
C LEU A 220 -0.92 -0.12 -19.94
N ARG A 221 -1.40 -0.20 -21.19
CA ARG A 221 -2.77 -0.59 -21.50
C ARG A 221 -3.02 -2.05 -21.14
N ASP A 222 -2.07 -2.94 -21.41
CA ASP A 222 -2.17 -4.35 -21.03
C ASP A 222 -2.23 -4.53 -19.50
N ARG A 223 -1.40 -3.79 -18.76
CA ARG A 223 -1.46 -3.76 -17.29
C ARG A 223 -2.78 -3.20 -16.76
N TRP A 224 -3.31 -2.16 -17.40
CA TRP A 224 -4.62 -1.61 -17.06
C TRP A 224 -5.74 -2.64 -17.26
N TYR A 225 -5.76 -3.35 -18.40
CA TYR A 225 -6.75 -4.40 -18.64
C TYR A 225 -6.65 -5.53 -17.61
N TYR A 226 -5.42 -5.91 -17.24
CA TYR A 226 -5.21 -6.88 -16.17
C TYR A 226 -5.80 -6.41 -14.84
N GLY A 227 -5.58 -5.15 -14.45
CA GLY A 227 -6.17 -4.57 -13.23
C GLY A 227 -7.70 -4.56 -13.27
N MET A 228 -8.30 -4.15 -14.39
CA MET A 228 -9.76 -4.19 -14.57
C MET A 228 -10.33 -5.61 -14.49
N LYS A 229 -9.62 -6.60 -15.05
CA LYS A 229 -9.95 -8.03 -14.94
C LYS A 229 -9.90 -8.49 -13.49
N MET A 230 -8.88 -8.08 -12.73
CA MET A 230 -8.77 -8.35 -11.29
C MET A 230 -9.90 -7.72 -10.46
N MET A 231 -10.54 -6.64 -10.96
CA MET A 231 -11.74 -6.03 -10.38
C MET A 231 -13.05 -6.66 -10.89
N HIS A 232 -12.98 -7.71 -11.71
CA HIS A 232 -14.15 -8.40 -12.26
C HIS A 232 -15.09 -7.50 -13.09
N TYR A 233 -14.56 -6.44 -13.73
CA TYR A 233 -15.35 -5.66 -14.68
C TYR A 233 -15.37 -6.34 -16.05
N PRO A 234 -16.56 -6.61 -16.62
CA PRO A 234 -16.67 -7.20 -17.94
C PRO A 234 -16.42 -6.14 -19.03
N ASN A 235 -15.61 -6.48 -20.04
CA ASN A 235 -15.37 -5.66 -21.23
C ASN A 235 -15.07 -4.17 -20.94
N PRO A 236 -14.12 -3.86 -20.04
CA PRO A 236 -13.77 -2.48 -19.72
C PRO A 236 -13.24 -1.78 -21.00
N LYS A 237 -13.52 -0.49 -21.15
CA LYS A 237 -12.96 0.32 -22.24
C LYS A 237 -11.80 1.13 -21.71
N PHE A 238 -10.63 0.97 -22.33
CA PHE A 238 -9.47 1.80 -22.00
C PHE A 238 -9.81 3.28 -22.26
N PRO A 239 -9.60 4.19 -21.29
CA PRO A 239 -9.87 5.61 -21.43
C PRO A 239 -9.07 6.31 -22.54
#